data_AF-A0A843KQL8-F1
#
_entry.id   AF-A0A843KQL8-F1
#
_cell.length_a   1.000
_cell.length_b   1.000
_cell.length_c   1.000
_cell.angle_alpha   90.00
_cell.angle_beta   90.00
_cell.angle_gamma   90.00
#
_symmetry.space_group_name_H-M   'P 1'
#
loop_
_entity.id
_entity.type
_entity.pdbx_description
1 polymer ?
#
loop_
_entity_poly.entity_id
_entity_poly.type
_entity_poly.pdbx_seq_one_letter_code
_entity_poly.pdbx_strand_id
1 'polypeptide(L)'
;MINPHIEIMLRQANERKYHEDYAKAIEGYDQVLKIDARHVRAFHSKGNVLDTLGKYEEAISCYELALECDPYNAETWYNKGITLLKMGCKKDSFECIQRGLSLAIGDS
;
A
#
# COMPACT_ATOMS: atom_id res chain seq x y z
N MET A 1 14.95 -6.26 15.51
CA MET A 1 15.84 -6.85 14.49
C MET A 1 15.06 -6.93 13.19
N ILE A 2 15.55 -6.31 12.12
CA ILE A 2 14.93 -6.41 10.80
C ILE A 2 15.13 -7.85 10.31
N ASN A 3 14.08 -8.55 9.90
CA ASN A 3 14.20 -9.91 9.40
C ASN A 3 14.68 -9.84 7.92
N PRO A 4 15.95 -10.19 7.62
CA PRO A 4 16.49 -10.07 6.26
C PRO A 4 15.74 -10.96 5.26
N HIS A 5 15.06 -12.02 5.73
CA HIS A 5 14.24 -12.88 4.90
C HIS A 5 13.02 -12.13 4.33
N ILE A 6 12.40 -11.26 5.13
CA ILE A 6 11.24 -10.46 4.71
C ILE A 6 11.65 -9.45 3.63
N GLU A 7 12.78 -8.76 3.80
CA GLU A 7 13.28 -7.80 2.80
C GLU A 7 13.59 -8.47 1.46
N ILE A 8 14.17 -9.69 1.47
CA ILE A 8 14.42 -10.45 0.25
C ILE A 8 13.09 -10.81 -0.44
N MET A 9 12.10 -11.29 0.32
CA MET A 9 10.77 -11.62 -0.22
C MET A 9 10.07 -10.39 -0.82
N LEU A 10 10.14 -9.24 -0.14
CA LEU A 10 9.57 -7.98 -0.64
C LEU A 10 10.26 -7.51 -1.92
N ARG A 11 11.58 -7.64 -2.01
CA ARG A 11 12.33 -7.32 -3.23
C ARG A 11 11.88 -8.22 -4.38
N GLN A 12 11.80 -9.53 -4.16
CA GLN A 12 11.35 -10.49 -5.17
C GLN A 12 9.90 -10.23 -5.62
N ALA A 13 8.99 -9.93 -4.69
CA ALA A 13 7.61 -9.58 -5.02
C ALA A 13 7.53 -8.29 -5.84
N ASN A 14 8.35 -7.30 -5.52
CA ASN A 14 8.45 -6.06 -6.31
C ASN A 14 9.03 -6.31 -7.70
N GLU A 15 10.05 -7.15 -7.86
CA GLU A 15 10.58 -7.55 -9.17
C GLU A 15 9.49 -8.20 -10.03
N ARG A 16 8.69 -9.11 -9.45
CA ARG A 16 7.57 -9.75 -10.16
C ARG A 16 6.51 -8.74 -10.60
N LYS A 17 6.24 -7.71 -9.79
CA LYS A 17 5.39 -6.58 -10.19
C LYS A 17 5.93 -5.85 -11.42
N TYR A 18 7.25 -5.63 -11.52
CA TYR A 18 7.85 -5.01 -12.72
C TYR A 18 7.81 -5.91 -13.95
N HIS A 19 7.76 -7.22 -13.76
CA HIS A 19 7.55 -8.20 -14.83
C HIS A 19 6.07 -8.41 -15.19
N GLU A 20 5.16 -7.55 -14.71
CA GLU A 20 3.70 -7.63 -14.93
C GLU A 20 3.06 -8.93 -14.39
N ASP A 21 3.81 -9.72 -13.60
CA ASP A 21 3.31 -10.92 -12.94
C ASP A 21 2.66 -10.54 -11.59
N TYR A 22 1.55 -9.81 -11.69
CA TYR A 22 0.85 -9.23 -10.55
C TYR A 22 0.30 -10.29 -9.59
N ALA A 23 -0.14 -11.44 -10.11
CA ALA A 23 -0.64 -12.55 -9.29
C ALA A 23 0.45 -13.08 -8.35
N LYS A 24 1.65 -13.37 -8.89
CA LYS A 24 2.76 -13.84 -8.06
C LYS A 24 3.34 -12.73 -7.17
N ALA A 25 3.24 -11.47 -7.56
CA ALA A 25 3.60 -10.35 -6.69
C ALA A 25 2.70 -10.30 -5.44
N ILE A 26 1.37 -10.43 -5.63
CA ILE A 26 0.41 -10.48 -4.53
C ILE A 26 0.68 -11.67 -3.61
N GLU A 27 0.89 -12.87 -4.18
CA GLU A 27 1.26 -14.05 -3.38
C GLU A 27 2.55 -13.81 -2.57
N GLY A 28 3.55 -13.15 -3.15
CA GLY A 28 4.78 -12.78 -2.47
C GLY A 28 4.52 -11.86 -1.27
N TYR A 29 3.67 -10.85 -1.43
CA TYR A 29 3.27 -9.98 -0.32
C TYR A 29 2.47 -10.73 0.75
N ASP A 30 1.59 -11.66 0.36
CA ASP A 30 0.83 -12.47 1.30
C ASP A 30 1.74 -13.40 2.13
N GLN A 31 2.81 -13.92 1.55
CA GLN A 31 3.82 -14.67 2.32
C GLN A 31 4.53 -13.79 3.34
N VAL A 32 4.86 -12.56 2.97
CA VAL A 32 5.43 -11.58 3.92
C VAL A 32 4.44 -11.31 5.05
N LEU A 33 3.16 -11.10 4.74
CA LEU A 33 2.11 -10.83 5.73
C LEU A 33 1.81 -12.02 6.63
N LYS A 34 2.06 -13.26 6.19
CA LYS A 34 2.00 -14.45 7.06
C LYS A 34 3.11 -14.48 8.11
N ILE A 35 4.27 -13.94 7.78
CA ILE A 35 5.43 -13.87 8.69
C ILE A 35 5.30 -12.63 9.60
N ASP A 36 4.92 -11.50 9.03
CA ASP A 36 4.71 -10.23 9.71
C ASP A 36 3.36 -9.62 9.28
N ALA A 37 2.33 -9.93 10.07
CA ALA A 37 0.95 -9.50 9.83
C ALA A 37 0.73 -7.98 9.94
N ARG A 38 1.74 -7.22 10.38
CA ARG A 38 1.67 -5.75 10.53
C ARG A 38 2.68 -5.04 9.63
N HIS A 39 3.13 -5.70 8.57
CA HIS A 39 4.14 -5.14 7.68
C HIS A 39 3.56 -4.08 6.74
N VAL A 40 3.70 -2.80 7.13
CA VAL A 40 3.17 -1.63 6.41
C VAL A 40 3.55 -1.64 4.93
N ARG A 41 4.83 -1.87 4.60
CA ARG A 41 5.32 -1.87 3.21
C ARG A 41 4.70 -2.97 2.36
N ALA A 42 4.36 -4.12 2.95
CA ALA A 42 3.76 -5.24 2.23
C ALA A 42 2.31 -4.92 1.86
N PHE A 43 1.53 -4.42 2.83
CA PHE A 43 0.16 -3.97 2.58
C PHE A 43 0.11 -2.83 1.56
N HIS A 44 0.97 -1.82 1.71
CA HIS A 44 1.08 -0.73 0.73
C HIS A 44 1.41 -1.26 -0.66
N SER A 45 2.45 -2.11 -0.78
CA SER A 45 2.89 -2.63 -2.08
C SER A 45 1.83 -3.53 -2.72
N LYS A 46 1.12 -4.35 -1.92
CA LYS A 46 -0.03 -5.14 -2.36
C LYS A 46 -1.17 -4.25 -2.86
N GLY A 47 -1.50 -3.19 -2.12
CA GLY A 47 -2.49 -2.20 -2.51
C GLY A 47 -2.18 -1.55 -3.87
N ASN A 48 -0.91 -1.18 -4.12
CA ASN A 48 -0.48 -0.61 -5.40
C ASN A 48 -0.68 -1.58 -6.57
N VAL A 49 -0.40 -2.87 -6.36
CA VAL A 49 -0.65 -3.90 -7.39
C VAL A 49 -2.14 -4.05 -7.66
N LEU A 50 -2.97 -4.07 -6.62
CA LEU A 50 -4.42 -4.17 -6.76
C LEU A 50 -5.03 -2.95 -7.46
N ASP A 51 -4.54 -1.73 -7.16
CA ASP A 51 -4.93 -0.50 -7.84
C ASP A 51 -4.57 -0.54 -9.34
N THR A 52 -3.38 -1.08 -9.66
CA THR A 52 -2.95 -1.29 -11.06
C THR A 52 -3.86 -2.28 -11.79
N LEU A 53 -4.36 -3.31 -11.09
CA LEU A 53 -5.31 -4.29 -11.62
C LEU A 53 -6.77 -3.78 -11.68
N GLY A 54 -7.05 -2.54 -11.25
CA GLY A 54 -8.40 -1.98 -11.19
C GLY A 54 -9.26 -2.51 -10.05
N LYS A 55 -8.68 -3.27 -9.12
CA LYS A 55 -9.34 -3.80 -7.91
C LYS A 55 -9.29 -2.75 -6.80
N TYR A 56 -9.94 -1.62 -7.03
CA TYR A 56 -9.80 -0.43 -6.20
C TYR A 56 -10.29 -0.63 -4.75
N GLU A 57 -11.38 -1.38 -4.53
CA GLU A 57 -11.90 -1.68 -3.19
C GLU A 57 -10.88 -2.49 -2.36
N GLU A 58 -10.34 -3.56 -2.95
CA GLU A 58 -9.31 -4.40 -2.32
C GLU A 58 -8.02 -3.61 -2.04
N ALA A 59 -7.66 -2.70 -2.96
CA ALA A 59 -6.52 -1.80 -2.80
C ALA A 59 -6.70 -0.85 -1.61
N ILE A 60 -7.89 -0.24 -1.49
CA ILE A 60 -8.25 0.64 -0.37
C ILE A 60 -8.18 -0.11 0.95
N SER A 61 -8.73 -1.32 1.04
CA SER A 61 -8.63 -2.14 2.25
C SER A 61 -7.17 -2.44 2.62
N CYS A 62 -6.30 -2.70 1.63
CA CYS A 62 -4.87 -2.87 1.90
C CYS A 62 -4.21 -1.58 2.41
N TYR A 63 -4.55 -0.43 1.84
CA TYR A 63 -4.04 0.86 2.33
C TYR A 63 -4.56 1.19 3.73
N GLU A 64 -5.79 0.84 4.07
CA GLU A 64 -6.34 1.00 5.41
C GLU A 64 -5.59 0.16 6.43
N LEU A 65 -5.33 -1.12 6.14
CA LEU A 65 -4.52 -1.98 7.02
C LEU A 65 -3.09 -1.46 7.18
N ALA A 66 -2.49 -0.91 6.12
CA ALA A 66 -1.20 -0.24 6.22
C ALA A 66 -1.24 0.99 7.14
N LEU A 67 -2.30 1.82 7.04
CA LEU A 67 -2.50 3.01 7.86
C LEU A 67 -2.91 2.69 9.31
N GLU A 68 -3.57 1.57 9.57
CA GLU A 68 -3.80 1.06 10.93
C GLU A 68 -2.48 0.67 11.61
N CYS A 69 -1.52 0.17 10.83
CA CYS A 69 -0.19 -0.17 11.32
C CYS A 69 0.71 1.06 11.47
N ASP A 70 0.67 1.99 10.51
CA ASP A 70 1.40 3.26 10.53
C ASP A 70 0.51 4.40 9.99
N PRO A 71 -0.19 5.12 10.90
CA PRO A 71 -1.07 6.23 10.53
C PRO A 71 -0.35 7.44 9.93
N TYR A 72 0.97 7.52 10.09
CA TYR A 72 1.80 8.65 9.67
C TYR A 72 2.41 8.44 8.29
N ASN A 73 2.11 7.31 7.63
CA ASN A 73 2.61 7.03 6.30
C ASN A 73 1.92 7.90 5.23
N ALA A 74 2.52 9.06 4.95
CA ALA A 74 2.03 10.02 3.99
C ALA A 74 1.84 9.44 2.57
N GLU A 75 2.74 8.55 2.14
CA GLU A 75 2.67 7.90 0.83
C GLU A 75 1.43 7.00 0.72
N THR A 76 1.08 6.29 1.79
CA THR A 76 -0.10 5.43 1.84
C THR A 76 -1.39 6.25 1.78
N TRP A 77 -1.46 7.36 2.50
CA TRP A 77 -2.58 8.31 2.40
C TRP A 77 -2.75 8.88 0.99
N TYR A 78 -1.64 9.25 0.35
CA TYR A 78 -1.64 9.75 -1.02
C TYR A 78 -2.19 8.70 -1.99
N ASN A 79 -1.66 7.47 -1.96
CA ASN A 79 -2.07 6.40 -2.86
C ASN A 79 -3.54 5.97 -2.64
N LYS A 80 -4.00 5.93 -1.38
CA LYS A 80 -5.42 5.72 -1.07
C LYS A 80 -6.29 6.82 -1.68
N GLY A 81 -5.87 8.08 -1.54
CA GLY A 81 -6.55 9.23 -2.13
C GLY A 81 -6.65 9.16 -3.65
N ILE A 82 -5.57 8.80 -4.34
CA ILE A 82 -5.56 8.59 -5.79
C ILE A 82 -6.50 7.45 -6.21
N THR A 83 -6.49 6.34 -5.48
CA THR A 83 -7.38 5.19 -5.73
C THR A 83 -8.85 5.59 -5.58
N LEU A 84 -9.19 6.40 -4.58
CA LEU A 84 -10.53 6.95 -4.37
C LEU A 84 -10.96 7.90 -5.51
N LEU A 85 -10.03 8.68 -6.10
CA LEU A 85 -10.34 9.47 -7.31
C LEU A 85 -10.72 8.58 -8.47
N LYS A 86 -9.99 7.48 -8.68
CA LYS A 86 -10.26 6.52 -9.76
C LYS A 86 -11.63 5.87 -9.61
N MET A 87 -12.09 5.61 -8.38
CA MET A 87 -13.45 5.14 -8.09
C MET A 87 -14.54 6.22 -8.24
N GLY A 88 -14.17 7.50 -8.38
CA GLY A 88 -15.12 8.61 -8.46
C GLY A 88 -15.52 9.22 -7.11
N CYS A 89 -14.96 8.74 -5.99
CA CYS A 89 -15.21 9.26 -4.64
C CYS A 89 -14.35 10.50 -4.35
N LYS A 90 -14.69 11.62 -5.00
CA LYS A 90 -13.90 12.87 -4.94
C LYS A 90 -13.78 13.47 -3.53
N LYS A 91 -14.82 13.33 -2.69
CA LYS A 91 -14.83 13.89 -1.32
C LYS A 91 -13.80 13.19 -0.44
N ASP A 92 -13.93 11.88 -0.29
CA ASP A 92 -13.05 11.05 0.55
C ASP A 92 -11.60 11.10 0.06
N SER A 93 -11.40 11.20 -1.26
CA SER A 93 -10.08 11.38 -1.85
C SER A 93 -9.41 12.69 -1.39
N PHE A 94 -10.12 13.81 -1.45
CA PHE A 94 -9.57 15.10 -1.06
C PHE A 94 -9.10 15.09 0.40
N GLU A 95 -9.90 14.49 1.29
CA GLU A 95 -9.53 14.31 2.70
C GLU A 95 -8.27 13.46 2.85
N CYS A 96 -8.17 12.33 2.13
CA CYS A 96 -7.00 11.46 2.17
C CYS A 96 -5.73 12.16 1.67
N ILE A 97 -5.82 12.88 0.55
CA ILE A 97 -4.69 13.62 -0.04
C ILE A 97 -4.27 14.76 0.90
N GLN A 98 -5.23 15.50 1.45
CA GLN A 98 -4.96 16.58 2.40
C GLN A 98 -4.22 16.06 3.64
N ARG A 99 -4.63 14.90 4.15
CA ARG A 99 -3.98 14.28 5.31
C ARG A 99 -2.58 13.75 4.99
N GLY A 100 -2.39 13.13 3.82
CA GLY A 100 -1.06 12.75 3.34
C GLY A 100 -0.14 13.95 3.19
N LEU A 101 -0.67 15.07 2.67
CA LEU A 101 0.08 16.31 2.51
C LEU A 101 0.44 16.96 3.85
N SER A 102 -0.47 17.03 4.82
CA SER A 102 -0.17 17.58 6.14
C SER A 102 0.93 16.78 6.85
N LEU A 103 0.90 15.45 6.72
CA LEU A 103 1.93 14.55 7.26
C LEU A 103 3.28 14.74 6.56
N ALA A 104 3.29 15.01 5.26
CA ALA A 104 4.52 15.21 4.49
C ALA A 104 5.19 16.57 4.75
N ILE A 105 4.41 17.62 5.00
CA ILE A 105 4.93 18.97 5.26
C ILE A 105 5.40 19.11 6.71
N GLY A 106 4.98 18.20 7.60
CA GLY A 106 5.29 18.24 9.03
C GLY A 106 4.46 19.33 9.71
N ASP A 107 3.71 18.97 10.74
CA ASP A 107 3.29 19.97 11.71
C ASP A 107 4.56 20.48 12.40
N SER A 108 5.08 21.62 11.90
CA SER A 108 6.02 22.59 12.51
C SER A 108 7.13 22.07 13.41
#